data_AF-A0A6M4MFR2-F1
#
_entry.id   AF-A0A6M4MFR2-F1
#
_cell.length_a   1.000
_cell.length_b   1.000
_cell.length_c   1.000
_cell.angle_alpha   90.00
_cell.angle_beta   90.00
_cell.angle_gamma   90.00
#
_symmetry.space_group_name_H-M   'P 1'
#
loop_
_entity.id
_entity.type
_entity.pdbx_description
1 polymer ?
#
loop_
_entity_poly.entity_id
_entity_poly.type
_entity_poly.pdbx_seq_one_letter_code
_entity_poly.pdbx_strand_id
1 'polypeptide(L)'
;MAGQGSGGNVIAAIGNFFIPGLGHLVQGRILGALFFFIVVGACYALAATVVLWILFAPLGLIFHIWSIISAARYRGSEVRL
;
A
#
# COMPACT_ATOMS: atom_id res chain seq x y z
N MET A 1 -21.30 -8.56 -5.81
CA MET A 1 -20.07 -9.39 -5.81
C MET A 1 -18.92 -8.71 -6.57
N ALA A 2 -18.34 -7.64 -6.02
CA ALA A 2 -17.02 -7.17 -6.47
C ALA A 2 -15.99 -7.79 -5.51
N GLY A 3 -15.78 -9.10 -5.64
CA GLY A 3 -14.82 -9.84 -4.82
C GLY A 3 -13.37 -9.44 -5.10
N GLN A 4 -12.46 -10.04 -4.34
CA GLN A 4 -11.01 -9.99 -4.58
C GLN A 4 -10.71 -10.24 -6.06
N GLY A 5 -10.10 -9.26 -6.76
CA GLY A 5 -9.90 -9.29 -8.21
C GLY A 5 -10.87 -8.42 -9.04
N SER A 6 -11.73 -7.63 -8.39
CA SER A 6 -12.51 -6.56 -9.03
C SER A 6 -11.61 -5.52 -9.70
N GLY A 7 -12.11 -4.83 -10.74
CA GLY A 7 -11.42 -3.69 -11.36
C GLY A 7 -10.99 -2.62 -10.34
N GLY A 8 -11.76 -2.42 -9.27
CA GLY A 8 -11.38 -1.52 -8.16
C GLY A 8 -10.12 -1.98 -7.40
N ASN A 9 -9.88 -3.29 -7.29
CA ASN A 9 -8.64 -3.82 -6.69
C ASN A 9 -7.45 -3.66 -7.63
N VAL A 10 -7.65 -3.78 -8.94
CA VAL A 10 -6.59 -3.58 -9.95
C VAL A 10 -6.16 -2.12 -9.95
N ILE A 11 -7.11 -1.17 -9.97
CA ILE A 11 -6.81 0.26 -9.92
C ILE A 11 -6.11 0.61 -8.59
N ALA A 12 -6.57 0.02 -7.48
CA ALA A 12 -5.92 0.23 -6.19
C ALA A 12 -4.49 -0.34 -6.14
N ALA A 13 -4.24 -1.51 -6.72
CA ALA A 13 -2.90 -2.09 -6.82
C ALA A 13 -1.96 -1.20 -7.64
N ILE A 14 -2.45 -0.68 -8.77
CA ILE A 14 -1.69 0.25 -9.63
C ILE A 14 -1.43 1.58 -8.89
N GLY A 15 -2.44 2.15 -8.22
CA GLY A 15 -2.26 3.37 -7.43
C GLY A 15 -1.20 3.19 -6.34
N ASN A 16 -1.21 2.03 -5.70
CA ASN A 16 -0.25 1.69 -4.66
C ASN A 16 1.15 1.31 -5.20
N PHE A 17 1.28 0.98 -6.49
CA PHE A 17 2.57 0.81 -7.15
C PHE A 17 3.28 2.16 -7.31
N PHE A 18 2.56 3.21 -7.72
CA PHE A 18 3.12 4.56 -7.86
C PHE A 18 3.45 5.20 -6.51
N ILE A 19 2.48 5.25 -5.60
CA ILE A 19 2.67 5.84 -4.27
C ILE A 19 2.06 4.89 -3.23
N PRO A 20 2.86 4.44 -2.26
CA PRO A 20 2.39 3.56 -1.20
C PRO A 20 1.28 4.24 -0.40
N GLY A 21 0.13 3.58 -0.25
CA GLY A 21 -1.05 4.11 0.43
C GLY A 21 -2.16 4.64 -0.49
N LEU A 22 -1.87 5.05 -1.74
CA LEU A 22 -2.91 5.55 -2.65
C LEU A 22 -4.00 4.52 -2.96
N GLY A 23 -3.63 3.25 -3.11
CA GLY A 23 -4.60 2.19 -3.37
C GLY A 23 -5.64 2.04 -2.25
N HIS A 24 -5.22 2.30 -1.02
CA HIS A 24 -6.11 2.28 0.15
C HIS A 24 -7.02 3.52 0.17
N LEU A 25 -6.57 4.68 -0.32
CA LEU A 25 -7.45 5.86 -0.51
C LEU A 25 -8.52 5.62 -1.56
N VAL A 26 -8.14 5.02 -2.69
CA VAL A 26 -9.08 4.65 -3.78
C VAL A 26 -10.16 3.68 -3.29
N GLN A 27 -9.84 2.86 -2.28
CA GLN A 27 -10.77 1.93 -1.65
C GLN A 27 -11.54 2.52 -0.45
N GLY A 28 -11.36 3.80 -0.12
CA GLY A 28 -12.01 4.47 1.02
C GLY A 28 -11.39 4.18 2.39
N ARG A 29 -10.19 3.58 2.45
CA ARG A 29 -9.48 3.19 3.68
C ARG A 29 -8.41 4.22 4.06
N ILE A 30 -8.86 5.38 4.55
CA ILE A 30 -7.98 6.52 4.88
C ILE A 30 -6.90 6.17 5.92
N LEU A 31 -7.25 5.42 6.96
CA LEU A 31 -6.29 5.02 8.00
C LEU A 31 -5.19 4.09 7.46
N GLY A 32 -5.55 3.15 6.58
CA GLY A 32 -4.59 2.25 5.94
C GLY A 32 -3.66 2.98 4.99
N ALA A 33 -4.21 3.94 4.23
CA ALA A 33 -3.44 4.79 3.35
C ALA A 33 -2.39 5.62 4.10
N LEU A 34 -2.80 6.29 5.18
CA LEU A 34 -1.90 7.12 5.99
C LEU A 34 -0.78 6.28 6.62
N PHE A 35 -1.11 5.10 7.15
CA PHE A 35 -0.13 4.20 7.73
C PHE A 35 0.95 3.78 6.72
N PHE A 36 0.54 3.28 5.55
CA PHE A 36 1.49 2.82 4.53
C PHE A 36 2.29 3.98 3.92
N PHE A 37 1.68 5.15 3.74
CA PHE A 37 2.39 6.34 3.27
C PHE A 37 3.49 6.76 4.24
N ILE A 38 3.20 6.84 5.54
CA ILE A 38 4.18 7.24 6.56
C ILE A 38 5.27 6.18 6.73
N VAL A 39 4.90 4.90 6.86
CA VAL A 39 5.89 3.82 7.11
C VAL A 39 6.82 3.63 5.93
N VAL A 40 6.28 3.53 4.71
CA VAL A 40 7.11 3.36 3.50
C VAL A 40 7.88 4.64 3.21
N GLY A 41 7.25 5.82 3.36
CA GLY A 41 7.92 7.11 3.21
C GLY A 41 9.07 7.30 4.19
N ALA A 42 8.89 6.94 5.46
CA ALA A 42 9.94 6.99 6.47
C ALA A 42 11.07 5.99 6.17
N CYS A 43 10.76 4.77 5.72
CA CYS A 43 11.77 3.80 5.31
C CYS A 43 12.59 4.32 4.12
N TYR A 44 11.96 4.90 3.10
CA TYR A 44 12.70 5.49 1.97
C TYR A 44 13.49 6.74 2.38
N ALA A 45 12.96 7.58 3.28
CA ALA A 45 13.68 8.75 3.79
C ALA A 45 14.91 8.35 4.63
N LEU A 46 14.80 7.31 5.45
CA LEU A 46 15.92 6.74 6.19
C LEU A 46 16.91 6.06 5.25
N ALA A 47 16.41 5.31 4.26
CA ALA A 47 17.25 4.69 3.23
C ALA A 47 18.04 5.73 2.43
N ALA A 48 17.49 6.92 2.19
CA ALA A 48 18.19 8.00 1.50
C ALA A 48 19.45 8.48 2.25
N THR A 49 19.60 8.14 3.53
CA THR A 49 20.88 8.32 4.23
C THR A 49 21.86 7.22 3.81
N VAL A 50 23.06 7.59 3.36
CA VAL A 50 24.10 6.66 2.87
C VAL A 50 24.43 5.56 3.90
N VAL A 51 24.30 5.87 5.20
CA VAL A 51 24.57 4.95 6.30
C VAL A 51 23.47 3.91 6.49
N LEU A 52 22.20 4.28 6.33
CA LEU A 52 21.05 3.41 6.61
C LEU A 52 20.48 2.75 5.35
N TRP A 53 20.99 3.09 4.16
CA TRP A 53 20.57 2.54 2.87
C TRP A 53 20.46 1.01 2.87
N ILE A 54 21.48 0.29 3.33
CA ILE A 54 21.52 -1.19 3.31
C ILE A 54 20.40 -1.83 4.12
N LEU A 55 19.99 -1.21 5.23
CA LEU A 55 18.94 -1.73 6.11
C LEU A 55 17.55 -1.30 5.65
N PHE A 56 17.38 -0.03 5.29
CA PHE A 56 16.07 0.56 5.08
C PHE A 56 15.60 0.53 3.61
N ALA A 57 16.51 0.41 2.64
CA ALA A 57 16.12 0.23 1.24
C ALA A 57 15.38 -1.10 0.99
N PRO A 58 15.88 -2.29 1.42
CA PRO A 58 15.13 -3.53 1.25
C PRO A 58 13.87 -3.56 2.12
N LEU A 59 13.91 -2.98 3.32
CA LEU A 59 12.75 -2.90 4.21
C LEU A 59 11.63 -2.04 3.61
N GLY A 60 11.97 -0.87 3.07
CA GLY A 60 11.04 0.01 2.36
C GLY A 60 10.41 -0.68 1.16
N LEU A 61 11.19 -1.43 0.37
CA LEU A 61 10.69 -2.19 -0.77
C LEU A 61 9.71 -3.29 -0.35
N ILE A 62 10.01 -4.03 0.73
CA ILE A 62 9.13 -5.08 1.27
C ILE A 62 7.80 -4.46 1.73
N PHE A 63 7.83 -3.34 2.46
CA PHE A 63 6.60 -2.67 2.87
C PHE A 63 5.83 -2.07 1.69
N HIS A 64 6.52 -1.59 0.65
CA HIS A 64 5.89 -1.12 -0.57
C HIS A 64 5.12 -2.26 -1.25
N ILE A 65 5.77 -3.42 -1.44
CA ILE A 65 5.14 -4.62 -2.02
C ILE A 65 3.98 -5.11 -1.15
N TRP A 66 4.12 -5.14 0.17
CA TRP A 66 3.04 -5.49 1.08
C TRP A 66 1.84 -4.56 0.88
N SER A 67 2.07 -3.25 0.84
CA SER A 67 0.98 -2.29 0.69
C SER A 67 0.20 -2.51 -0.62
N ILE A 68 0.87 -2.93 -1.71
CA ILE A 68 0.25 -3.32 -2.99
C ILE A 68 -0.61 -4.58 -2.82
N ILE A 69 -0.06 -5.63 -2.21
CA ILE A 69 -0.79 -6.88 -1.96
C ILE A 69 -2.01 -6.64 -1.06
N SER A 70 -1.87 -5.80 -0.04
CA SER A 70 -2.95 -5.44 0.88
C SER A 70 -4.09 -4.70 0.17
N ALA A 71 -3.76 -3.79 -0.74
CA ALA A 71 -4.76 -3.13 -1.60
C ALA A 71 -5.40 -4.14 -2.57
N ALA A 72 -4.59 -4.96 -3.25
CA ALA A 72 -5.08 -5.94 -4.22
C ALA A 72 -5.97 -7.03 -3.60
N ARG A 73 -5.77 -7.36 -2.31
CA ARG A 73 -6.55 -8.37 -1.57
C ARG A 73 -7.78 -7.81 -0.86
N TYR A 74 -8.07 -6.51 -0.99
CA TYR A 74 -9.23 -5.92 -0.34
C TYR A 74 -10.52 -6.60 -0.77
N ARG A 75 -11.30 -7.08 0.20
CA ARG A 75 -12.69 -7.49 0.01
C ARG A 75 -13.53 -6.39 0.63
N GLY A 76 -14.26 -5.64 -0.19
CA GLY A 76 -15.28 -4.72 0.32
C GLY A 76 -16.21 -5.51 1.22
N SER A 77 -16.50 -4.99 2.41
CA SER A 77 -17.46 -5.60 3.32
C SER A 77 -18.82 -5.65 2.63
N GLU A 78 -19.19 -6.82 2.09
CA GLU A 78 -20.58 -7.08 1.72
C GLU A 78 -21.37 -7.01 3.04
N VAL A 79 -22.10 -5.91 3.22
CA VAL A 79 -23.25 -5.92 4.12
C VAL A 79 -24.19 -6.95 3.53
N ARG A 80 -24.20 -8.15 4.12
CA ARG A 80 -25.24 -9.15 3.91
C ARG A 80 -26.54 -8.52 4.42
N LEU A 81 -27.36 -7.97 3.53
CA LEU A 81 -28.79 -7.81 3.72
C LEU A 81 -29.50 -8.82 2.83
#